data_AF-A0A6I2FTU1-F1
#
_entry.id   AF-A0A6I2FTU1-F1
#
_cell.length_a   1.000
_cell.length_b   1.000
_cell.length_c   1.000
_cell.angle_alpha   90.00
_cell.angle_beta   90.00
_cell.angle_gamma   90.00
#
_symmetry.space_group_name_H-M   'P 1'
#
loop_
_entity.id
_entity.type
_entity.pdbx_description
1 polymer ?
#
loop_
_entity_poly.entity_id
_entity_poly.type
_entity_poly.pdbx_seq_one_letter_code
_entity_poly.pdbx_strand_id
1 'polypeptide(L)'
;MACGIWLFRLDRFASGRTVAALDAVDVTAAARGTELETGEIGGTAAPISRLEVPWKGRLLFEDELRAQLSVWERRGIFEPGFVAVVRRVIENPEWLRLPGFRLSMVGAAAELSPLRPLLSWGVEVLAVDRPGRARWDRLRDTAGSGAGVMRFPIADAGPGPAWTSSVRESSWRTAAYRALAHFGVVVFDPATARILLAAKLVRDLMSPAESPDNPEALFSAGAAHGGLWRQPFAPRSLVAPAAFSGSMRMLRDRARSGFGSGE
;
A
#
# COMPACT_ATOMS: atom_id res chain seq x y z
N MET A 1 -9.22 6.09 -2.60
CA MET A 1 -8.01 5.55 -1.98
C MET A 1 -7.25 6.71 -1.32
N ALA A 2 -6.97 6.65 -0.03
CA ALA A 2 -6.19 7.66 0.70
C ALA A 2 -5.09 6.92 1.45
N CYS A 3 -3.88 6.95 0.92
CA CYS A 3 -2.68 6.61 1.67
C CYS A 3 -2.14 7.89 2.30
N GLY A 4 -1.85 7.88 3.60
CA GLY A 4 -0.85 8.81 4.17
C GLY A 4 -1.23 9.64 5.39
N ILE A 5 -2.35 9.41 6.08
CA ILE A 5 -2.60 10.05 7.40
C ILE A 5 -3.32 9.09 8.34
N TRP A 6 -2.59 8.20 9.03
CA TRP A 6 -2.97 7.55 10.30
C TRP A 6 -1.64 7.10 10.95
N LEU A 7 -1.32 7.33 12.22
CA LEU A 7 -2.13 7.09 13.42
C LEU A 7 -2.26 8.32 14.34
N PHE A 8 -3.51 8.67 14.64
CA PHE A 8 -3.90 9.24 15.93
C PHE A 8 -4.31 8.10 16.86
N ARG A 9 -4.03 8.31 18.15
CA ARG A 9 -4.50 7.60 19.34
C ARG A 9 -5.94 7.05 19.21
N LEU A 10 -6.10 5.73 19.37
CA LEU A 10 -7.31 4.98 19.75
C LEU A 10 -8.66 5.62 19.34
N ASP A 11 -9.05 5.45 18.08
CA ASP A 11 -10.46 5.51 17.71
C ASP A 11 -11.15 4.20 18.10
N ARG A 12 -12.15 4.33 18.98
CA ARG A 12 -13.21 3.33 19.14
C ARG A 12 -13.78 3.03 17.76
N PHE A 13 -13.75 1.77 17.33
CA PHE A 13 -14.56 1.29 16.21
C PHE A 13 -16.05 1.46 16.57
N ALA A 14 -16.64 2.59 16.23
CA ALA A 14 -18.09 2.76 16.26
C ALA A 14 -18.68 2.17 14.96
N SER A 15 -18.63 0.85 14.81
CA SER A 15 -19.80 0.20 14.24
C SER A 15 -20.91 0.37 15.29
N GLY A 16 -22.14 0.68 14.89
CA GLY A 16 -23.31 0.62 15.80
C GLY A 16 -23.64 -0.81 16.27
N ARG A 17 -22.62 -1.66 16.39
CA ARG A 17 -22.64 -3.05 16.85
C ARG A 17 -21.62 -3.16 17.96
N THR A 18 -22.03 -3.80 19.05
CA THR A 18 -21.13 -4.19 20.14
C THR A 18 -20.08 -5.14 19.59
N VAL A 19 -18.80 -4.78 19.72
CA VAL A 19 -17.69 -5.69 19.41
C VAL A 19 -17.45 -6.54 20.65
N ALA A 20 -17.68 -7.85 20.55
CA ALA A 20 -17.33 -8.80 21.61
C ALA A 20 -15.80 -8.86 21.75
N ALA A 21 -15.32 -9.05 22.97
CA ALA A 21 -13.91 -9.33 23.21
C ALA A 21 -13.54 -10.67 22.57
N LEU A 22 -12.30 -10.81 22.08
CA LEU A 22 -11.87 -11.97 21.29
C LEU A 22 -11.97 -13.28 22.09
N ASP A 23 -11.78 -13.22 23.40
CA ASP A 23 -11.96 -14.31 24.36
C ASP A 23 -13.44 -14.75 24.53
N ALA A 24 -14.39 -13.85 24.27
CA ALA A 24 -15.81 -14.15 24.24
C ALA A 24 -16.29 -14.77 22.91
N VAL A 25 -15.39 -14.87 21.92
CA VAL A 25 -15.68 -15.52 20.62
C VAL A 25 -15.03 -16.89 20.61
N ASP A 26 -15.85 -17.95 20.63
CA ASP A 26 -15.37 -19.28 20.31
C ASP A 26 -15.13 -19.37 18.79
N VAL A 27 -13.91 -19.04 18.37
CA VAL A 27 -13.46 -19.08 16.97
C VAL A 27 -13.62 -20.49 16.39
N THR A 28 -13.48 -21.53 17.20
CA THR A 28 -13.61 -22.92 16.77
C THR A 28 -15.08 -23.28 16.53
N ALA A 29 -16.00 -22.80 17.37
CA ALA A 29 -17.44 -22.87 17.10
C ALA A 29 -17.84 -22.06 15.86
N ALA A 30 -17.30 -20.86 15.70
CA ALA A 30 -17.61 -20.01 14.56
C ALA A 30 -17.08 -20.59 13.22
N ALA A 31 -15.98 -21.35 13.27
CA ALA A 31 -15.41 -22.02 12.10
C ALA A 31 -16.05 -23.39 11.80
N ARG A 32 -16.81 -23.98 12.73
CA ARG A 32 -17.44 -25.30 12.53
C ARG A 32 -18.43 -25.25 11.35
N GLY A 33 -18.23 -26.14 10.38
CA GLY A 33 -19.10 -26.31 9.21
C GLY A 33 -18.69 -25.52 7.96
N THR A 34 -17.56 -24.81 7.97
CA THR A 34 -16.98 -24.22 6.75
C THR A 34 -15.85 -25.12 6.26
N GLU A 35 -16.07 -25.92 5.22
CA GLU A 35 -14.97 -26.57 4.50
C GLU A 35 -14.28 -25.53 3.61
N LEU A 36 -12.95 -25.45 3.72
CA LEU A 36 -12.14 -24.56 2.90
C LEU A 36 -11.21 -25.39 2.04
N GLU A 37 -11.33 -25.24 0.73
CA GLU A 37 -10.32 -25.72 -0.21
C GLU A 37 -9.25 -24.64 -0.43
N THR A 38 -8.08 -25.04 -0.90
CA THR A 38 -7.01 -24.09 -1.25
C THR A 38 -6.86 -24.04 -2.76
N GLY A 39 -7.15 -22.88 -3.34
CA GLY A 39 -6.79 -22.57 -4.71
C GLY A 39 -5.35 -22.09 -4.81
N GLU A 40 -4.72 -22.34 -5.95
CA GLU A 40 -3.33 -21.95 -6.22
C GLU A 40 -3.18 -21.37 -7.64
N ILE A 41 -2.41 -20.30 -7.74
CA ILE A 41 -1.97 -19.72 -9.02
C ILE A 41 -0.47 -19.47 -8.92
N GLY A 42 0.31 -20.21 -9.71
CA GLY A 42 1.73 -19.94 -9.94
C GLY A 42 1.92 -18.91 -11.05
N GLY A 43 2.78 -17.93 -10.80
CA GLY A 43 3.22 -16.97 -11.81
C GLY A 43 4.20 -17.59 -12.80
N THR A 44 4.26 -17.03 -14.01
CA THR A 44 5.13 -17.54 -15.09
C THR A 44 6.32 -16.63 -15.41
N ALA A 45 6.40 -15.45 -14.80
CA ALA A 45 7.49 -14.51 -15.04
C ALA A 45 8.77 -14.91 -14.29
N ALA A 46 9.91 -14.41 -14.78
CA ALA A 46 11.16 -14.51 -14.03
C ALA A 46 11.12 -13.55 -12.81
N PRO A 47 11.64 -13.97 -11.64
CA PRO A 47 11.63 -13.14 -10.44
C PRO A 47 12.55 -11.93 -10.59
N ILE A 48 12.02 -10.75 -10.29
CA ILE A 48 12.80 -9.51 -10.23
C ILE A 48 13.72 -9.59 -9.02
N SER A 49 15.03 -9.51 -9.24
CA SER A 49 16.07 -9.72 -8.22
C SER A 49 16.74 -8.43 -7.74
N ARG A 50 16.13 -7.27 -7.99
CA ARG A 50 16.60 -5.97 -7.49
C ARG A 50 15.43 -5.06 -7.19
N LEU A 51 15.64 -4.06 -6.35
CA LEU A 51 14.58 -3.14 -5.97
C LEU A 51 14.38 -2.08 -7.07
N GLU A 52 13.26 -2.19 -7.79
CA GLU A 52 12.86 -1.26 -8.85
C GLU A 52 11.66 -0.44 -8.40
N VAL A 53 11.79 0.89 -8.38
CA VAL A 53 10.77 1.82 -7.87
C VAL A 53 10.31 2.75 -8.99
N PRO A 54 9.06 2.62 -9.48
CA PRO A 54 8.52 3.54 -10.46
C PRO A 54 8.33 4.91 -9.82
N TRP A 55 8.78 5.96 -10.49
CA TRP A 55 8.67 7.34 -10.04
C TRP A 55 8.60 8.29 -11.23
N LYS A 56 7.49 9.03 -11.34
CA LYS A 56 7.27 10.06 -12.38
C LYS A 56 7.61 9.57 -13.81
N GLY A 57 7.12 8.38 -14.17
CA GLY A 57 7.31 7.79 -15.50
C GLY A 57 8.68 7.15 -15.73
N ARG A 58 9.58 7.18 -14.74
CA ARG A 58 10.86 6.45 -14.77
C ARG A 58 10.82 5.27 -13.83
N LEU A 59 11.60 4.24 -14.11
CA LEU A 59 11.84 3.13 -13.21
C LEU A 59 13.22 3.33 -12.58
N LEU A 60 13.26 3.64 -11.28
CA LEU A 60 14.50 3.90 -10.55
C LEU A 60 15.01 2.61 -9.90
N PHE A 61 16.30 2.34 -10.01
CA PHE A 61 16.97 1.22 -9.35
C PHE A 61 18.39 1.64 -8.95
N GLU A 62 18.99 0.89 -8.03
CA GLU A 62 20.39 1.05 -7.60
C GLU A 62 20.78 2.52 -7.34
N ASP A 63 21.76 3.07 -8.05
CA ASP A 63 22.28 4.42 -7.83
C ASP A 63 21.25 5.52 -8.11
N GLU A 64 20.39 5.34 -9.11
CA GLU A 64 19.30 6.29 -9.38
C GLU A 64 18.32 6.36 -8.21
N LEU A 65 17.99 5.19 -7.65
CA LEU A 65 17.12 5.11 -6.48
C LEU A 65 17.81 5.69 -5.24
N ARG A 66 19.10 5.42 -5.00
CA ARG A 66 19.87 6.00 -3.88
C ARG A 66 19.95 7.53 -3.97
N ALA A 67 20.15 8.07 -5.17
CA ALA A 67 20.15 9.51 -5.39
C ALA A 67 18.77 10.12 -5.10
N GLN A 68 17.70 9.47 -5.59
CA GLN A 68 16.33 9.93 -5.36
C GLN A 68 15.92 9.84 -3.87
N LEU A 69 16.34 8.80 -3.14
CA LEU A 69 16.14 8.68 -1.70
C LEU A 69 16.80 9.84 -0.95
N SER A 70 18.03 10.19 -1.32
CA SER A 70 18.75 11.33 -0.73
C SER A 70 18.02 12.66 -0.98
N VAL A 71 17.38 12.82 -2.15
CA VAL A 71 16.53 13.99 -2.45
C VAL A 71 15.28 13.99 -1.57
N TRP A 72 14.60 12.85 -1.41
CA TRP A 72 13.41 12.76 -0.56
C TRP A 72 13.73 13.02 0.91
N GLU A 73 14.84 12.50 1.42
CA GLU A 73 15.33 12.74 2.77
C GLU A 73 15.58 14.23 3.04
N ARG A 74 16.38 14.89 2.19
CA ARG A 74 16.70 16.32 2.34
C ARG A 74 15.46 17.19 2.30
N ARG A 75 14.48 16.83 1.46
CA ARG A 75 13.19 17.53 1.37
C ARG A 75 12.22 17.20 2.51
N GLY A 76 12.58 16.28 3.39
CA GLY A 76 11.72 15.81 4.47
C GLY A 76 10.50 15.05 4.01
N ILE A 77 10.57 14.43 2.84
CA ILE A 77 9.51 13.57 2.33
C ILE A 77 9.51 12.25 3.10
N PHE A 78 10.71 11.74 3.39
CA PHE A 78 10.95 10.57 4.22
C PHE A 78 11.84 10.94 5.41
N GLU A 79 11.60 10.27 6.53
CA GLU A 79 12.51 10.31 7.67
C GLU A 79 13.78 9.51 7.38
N PRO A 80 14.93 9.88 8.00
CA PRO A 80 16.20 9.18 7.78
C PRO A 80 16.12 7.67 8.01
N GLY A 81 15.34 7.22 9.00
CA GLY A 81 15.13 5.80 9.27
C GLY A 81 14.43 5.07 8.13
N PHE A 82 13.47 5.70 7.45
CA PHE A 82 12.84 5.10 6.27
C PHE A 82 13.82 5.00 5.09
N VAL A 83 14.66 6.02 4.90
CA VAL A 83 15.71 6.01 3.86
C VAL A 83 16.73 4.90 4.14
N ALA A 84 17.15 4.74 5.38
CA ALA A 84 18.05 3.67 5.81
C ALA A 84 17.45 2.28 5.56
N VAL A 85 16.14 2.11 5.82
CA VAL A 85 15.40 0.88 5.52
C VAL A 85 15.51 0.53 4.03
N VAL A 86 15.20 1.47 3.14
CA VAL A 86 15.22 1.20 1.69
C VAL A 86 16.65 0.95 1.21
N ARG A 87 17.64 1.72 1.69
CA ARG A 87 19.06 1.50 1.34
C ARG A 87 19.54 0.10 1.72
N ARG A 88 19.15 -0.40 2.89
CA ARG A 88 19.52 -1.75 3.34
C ARG A 88 18.94 -2.84 2.44
N VAL A 89 17.72 -2.66 1.92
CA VAL A 89 17.14 -3.59 0.93
C VAL A 89 17.88 -3.54 -0.41
N ILE A 90 18.32 -2.35 -0.85
CA ILE A 90 19.15 -2.22 -2.06
C ILE A 90 20.49 -2.95 -1.89
N GLU A 91 21.06 -2.93 -0.68
CA GLU A 91 22.33 -3.60 -0.35
C GLU A 91 22.21 -5.12 -0.22
N ASN A 92 21.01 -5.64 0.00
CA ASN A 92 20.74 -7.06 0.22
C ASN A 92 19.59 -7.51 -0.71
N PRO A 93 19.80 -7.53 -2.04
CA PRO A 93 18.74 -7.81 -3.02
C PRO A 93 18.11 -9.21 -2.86
N GLU A 94 18.85 -10.18 -2.31
CA GLU A 94 18.36 -11.52 -2.01
C GLU A 94 17.21 -11.53 -0.98
N TRP A 95 17.09 -10.48 -0.15
CA TRP A 95 16.00 -10.33 0.81
C TRP A 95 14.63 -10.16 0.15
N LEU A 96 14.57 -9.68 -1.10
CA LEU A 96 13.31 -9.47 -1.83
C LEU A 96 12.49 -10.75 -1.97
N ARG A 97 13.16 -11.90 -2.02
CA ARG A 97 12.51 -13.22 -2.09
C ARG A 97 11.98 -13.72 -0.75
N LEU A 98 12.29 -13.02 0.35
CA LEU A 98 11.93 -13.40 1.72
C LEU A 98 12.25 -14.88 2.02
N PRO A 99 13.52 -15.29 1.88
CA PRO A 99 13.90 -16.69 2.10
C PRO A 99 13.50 -17.13 3.52
N GLY A 100 12.83 -18.28 3.62
CA GLY A 100 12.37 -18.83 4.89
C GLY A 100 11.01 -18.30 5.38
N PHE A 101 10.36 -17.39 4.65
CA PHE A 101 9.04 -16.88 5.01
C PHE A 101 7.96 -17.32 4.04
N ARG A 102 6.77 -17.59 4.59
CA ARG A 102 5.51 -17.70 3.86
C ARG A 102 4.57 -16.62 4.40
N LEU A 103 4.06 -15.76 3.53
CA LEU A 103 3.26 -14.62 3.96
C LEU A 103 1.76 -14.91 3.86
N SER A 104 1.01 -14.65 4.93
CA SER A 104 -0.45 -14.55 4.87
C SER A 104 -0.84 -13.09 4.81
N MET A 105 -1.73 -12.73 3.88
CA MET A 105 -2.06 -11.36 3.59
C MET A 105 -3.56 -11.16 3.49
N VAL A 106 -4.10 -10.42 4.46
CA VAL A 106 -5.52 -10.03 4.51
C VAL A 106 -5.71 -8.69 3.83
N GLY A 107 -6.70 -8.61 2.94
CA GLY A 107 -6.89 -7.45 2.07
C GLY A 107 -5.96 -7.46 0.86
N ALA A 108 -5.78 -8.64 0.24
CA ALA A 108 -4.86 -8.85 -0.87
C ALA A 108 -5.02 -7.88 -2.05
N ALA A 109 -6.26 -7.48 -2.34
CA ALA A 109 -6.63 -6.54 -3.39
C ALA A 109 -6.77 -5.09 -2.88
N ALA A 110 -6.44 -4.81 -1.62
CA ALA A 110 -6.32 -3.44 -1.14
C ALA A 110 -5.28 -2.73 -2.01
N GLU A 111 -5.50 -1.46 -2.34
CA GLU A 111 -4.67 -0.89 -3.40
C GLU A 111 -3.24 -0.55 -2.97
N LEU A 112 -2.97 -0.46 -1.66
CA LEU A 112 -1.61 -0.41 -1.11
C LEU A 112 -1.06 -1.77 -0.69
N SER A 113 -1.80 -2.83 -0.97
CA SER A 113 -1.34 -4.19 -0.69
C SER A 113 0.02 -4.43 -1.36
N PRO A 114 1.02 -4.95 -0.63
CA PRO A 114 2.32 -5.29 -1.20
C PRO A 114 2.26 -6.56 -2.06
N LEU A 115 1.08 -7.12 -2.35
CA LEU A 115 0.95 -8.35 -3.15
C LEU A 115 1.72 -8.30 -4.46
N ARG A 116 1.54 -7.23 -5.25
CA ARG A 116 2.18 -7.11 -6.56
C ARG A 116 3.71 -7.20 -6.49
N PRO A 117 4.40 -6.37 -5.69
CA PRO A 117 5.84 -6.49 -5.56
C PRO A 117 6.28 -7.86 -5.02
N LEU A 118 5.60 -8.39 -3.98
CA LEU A 118 5.93 -9.69 -3.41
C LEU A 118 5.86 -10.82 -4.44
N LEU A 119 4.77 -10.91 -5.21
CA LEU A 119 4.65 -11.89 -6.28
C LEU A 119 5.66 -11.63 -7.41
N SER A 120 5.99 -10.39 -7.73
CA SER A 120 7.02 -10.10 -8.74
C SER A 120 8.44 -10.51 -8.32
N TRP A 121 8.72 -10.55 -7.01
CA TRP A 121 9.99 -11.01 -6.45
C TRP A 121 10.06 -12.54 -6.30
N GLY A 122 8.96 -13.26 -6.53
CA GLY A 122 8.91 -14.71 -6.40
C GLY A 122 8.42 -15.21 -5.04
N VAL A 123 7.83 -14.35 -4.22
CA VAL A 123 7.35 -14.73 -2.88
C VAL A 123 6.08 -15.57 -2.98
N GLU A 124 5.96 -16.56 -2.10
CA GLU A 124 4.72 -17.30 -1.89
C GLU A 124 3.80 -16.55 -0.91
N VAL A 125 2.56 -16.28 -1.34
CA VAL A 125 1.58 -15.51 -0.57
C VAL A 125 0.25 -16.26 -0.46
N LEU A 126 -0.22 -16.48 0.77
CA LEU A 126 -1.59 -16.85 1.08
C LEU A 126 -2.45 -15.59 1.11
N ALA A 127 -3.20 -15.33 0.04
CA ALA A 127 -4.04 -14.16 -0.15
C ALA A 127 -5.46 -14.39 0.38
N VAL A 128 -5.91 -13.51 1.27
CA VAL A 128 -7.27 -13.46 1.79
C VAL A 128 -7.89 -12.12 1.43
N ASP A 129 -9.04 -12.13 0.78
CA ASP A 129 -9.83 -10.92 0.49
C ASP A 129 -11.33 -11.26 0.47
N ARG A 130 -12.19 -10.25 0.39
CA ARG A 130 -13.65 -10.45 0.34
C ARG A 130 -14.08 -10.99 -1.04
N PRO A 131 -15.20 -11.73 -1.13
CA PRO A 131 -15.81 -12.16 -2.38
C PRO A 131 -15.97 -11.05 -3.41
N GLY A 132 -15.93 -11.44 -4.68
CA GLY A 132 -16.25 -10.57 -5.81
C GLY A 132 -15.44 -10.92 -7.05
N ARG A 133 -16.12 -11.39 -8.11
CA ARG A 133 -15.52 -11.88 -9.36
C ARG A 133 -14.46 -10.92 -9.92
N ALA A 134 -14.83 -9.67 -10.19
CA ALA A 134 -13.90 -8.68 -10.77
C ALA A 134 -12.64 -8.43 -9.92
N ARG A 135 -12.72 -8.59 -8.60
CA ARG A 135 -11.55 -8.45 -7.71
C ARG A 135 -10.65 -9.66 -7.83
N TRP A 136 -11.22 -10.85 -7.77
CA TRP A 136 -10.49 -12.11 -7.87
C TRP A 136 -9.93 -12.35 -9.27
N ASP A 137 -10.57 -11.86 -10.32
CA ASP A 137 -10.00 -11.81 -11.67
C ASP A 137 -8.71 -10.97 -11.69
N ARG A 138 -8.74 -9.75 -11.10
CA ARG A 138 -7.53 -8.92 -11.00
C ARG A 138 -6.44 -9.54 -10.14
N LEU A 139 -6.80 -10.26 -9.07
CA LEU A 139 -5.83 -10.98 -8.24
C LEU A 139 -5.20 -12.13 -9.03
N ARG A 140 -6.01 -12.88 -9.79
CA ARG A 140 -5.55 -13.94 -10.68
C ARG A 140 -4.61 -13.40 -11.75
N ASP A 141 -4.96 -12.31 -12.42
CA ASP A 141 -4.10 -11.68 -13.43
C ASP A 141 -2.78 -11.21 -12.81
N THR A 142 -2.86 -10.60 -11.62
CA THR A 142 -1.69 -10.16 -10.86
C THR A 142 -0.78 -11.33 -10.50
N ALA A 143 -1.34 -12.47 -10.09
CA ALA A 143 -0.56 -13.64 -9.73
C ALA A 143 0.05 -14.34 -10.94
N GLY A 144 -0.74 -14.56 -12.00
CA GLY A 144 -0.28 -15.21 -13.22
C GLY A 144 0.83 -14.44 -13.94
N SER A 145 0.79 -13.11 -13.90
CA SER A 145 1.84 -12.25 -14.47
C SER A 145 3.07 -12.06 -13.56
N GLY A 146 3.02 -12.53 -12.32
CA GLY A 146 4.14 -12.48 -11.37
C GLY A 146 5.11 -13.64 -11.54
N ALA A 147 6.05 -13.75 -10.60
CA ALA A 147 7.03 -14.84 -10.50
C ALA A 147 6.80 -15.76 -9.29
N GLY A 148 5.93 -15.33 -8.36
CA GLY A 148 5.63 -16.02 -7.11
C GLY A 148 4.39 -16.91 -7.23
N VAL A 149 3.99 -17.48 -6.10
CA VAL A 149 2.80 -18.34 -6.01
C VAL A 149 1.78 -17.68 -5.10
N MET A 150 0.56 -17.51 -5.59
CA MET A 150 -0.57 -17.04 -4.79
C MET A 150 -1.48 -18.21 -4.44
N ARG A 151 -1.63 -18.49 -3.14
CA ARG A 151 -2.61 -19.43 -2.60
C ARG A 151 -3.79 -18.66 -2.01
N PHE A 152 -4.99 -19.21 -2.03
CA PHE A 152 -6.17 -18.54 -1.49
C PHE A 152 -7.24 -19.53 -1.04
N PRO A 153 -8.04 -19.20 -0.02
CA PRO A 153 -9.13 -20.05 0.43
C PRO A 153 -10.32 -19.98 -0.55
N ILE A 154 -10.86 -21.14 -0.88
CA ILE A 154 -12.12 -21.34 -1.60
C ILE A 154 -13.15 -21.82 -0.58
N ALA A 155 -14.29 -21.12 -0.51
CA ALA A 155 -15.44 -21.51 0.29
C ALA A 155 -16.65 -21.72 -0.63
N ASP A 156 -17.72 -22.33 -0.12
CA ASP A 156 -18.96 -22.61 -0.89
C ASP A 156 -19.58 -21.37 -1.56
N ALA A 157 -19.34 -20.18 -1.00
CA ALA A 157 -19.79 -18.89 -1.56
C ALA A 157 -18.86 -18.31 -2.65
N GLY A 158 -17.85 -19.07 -3.09
CA GLY A 158 -16.75 -18.62 -3.94
C GLY A 158 -15.54 -18.13 -3.13
N PRO A 159 -14.48 -17.61 -3.79
CA PRO A 159 -13.24 -17.26 -3.11
C PRO A 159 -13.41 -16.06 -2.16
N GLY A 160 -12.90 -16.23 -0.93
CA GLY A 160 -12.70 -15.17 0.06
C GLY A 160 -13.80 -14.94 1.11
N PRO A 161 -13.50 -14.59 2.38
CA PRO A 161 -14.49 -14.21 3.38
C PRO A 161 -14.75 -12.68 3.44
N ALA A 162 -16.00 -12.24 3.58
CA ALA A 162 -16.37 -10.81 3.62
C ALA A 162 -16.45 -10.26 5.06
N TRP A 163 -15.67 -9.22 5.40
CA TRP A 163 -15.68 -8.64 6.76
C TRP A 163 -15.91 -7.12 6.85
N THR A 164 -15.96 -6.37 5.74
CA THR A 164 -16.15 -4.90 5.80
C THR A 164 -16.98 -4.32 4.66
N SER A 165 -17.77 -3.28 4.99
CA SER A 165 -18.53 -2.48 4.04
C SER A 165 -17.62 -1.62 3.14
N SER A 166 -18.06 -1.40 1.91
CA SER A 166 -17.28 -0.68 0.89
C SER A 166 -17.32 0.83 1.12
N VAL A 167 -16.15 1.48 1.15
CA VAL A 167 -16.06 2.95 1.06
C VAL A 167 -16.16 3.35 -0.42
N ARG A 168 -17.15 4.17 -0.79
CA ARG A 168 -17.26 4.71 -2.16
C ARG A 168 -16.21 5.81 -2.40
N GLU A 169 -15.55 5.74 -3.54
CA GLU A 169 -14.64 6.79 -4.02
C GLU A 169 -15.41 7.93 -4.66
N SER A 170 -14.94 9.17 -4.47
CA SER A 170 -15.49 10.36 -5.11
C SER A 170 -14.38 11.14 -5.81
N SER A 171 -14.63 11.52 -7.06
CA SER A 171 -13.65 12.13 -8.00
C SER A 171 -12.99 13.41 -7.48
N TRP A 172 -13.67 14.18 -6.64
CA TRP A 172 -13.11 15.40 -6.03
C TRP A 172 -11.93 15.12 -5.09
N ARG A 173 -11.85 13.94 -4.45
CA ARG A 173 -10.72 13.59 -3.56
C ARG A 173 -9.44 13.40 -4.35
N THR A 174 -9.50 12.78 -5.53
CA THR A 174 -8.36 12.64 -6.43
C THR A 174 -7.82 14.00 -6.88
N ALA A 175 -8.71 14.95 -7.18
CA ALA A 175 -8.34 16.32 -7.50
C ALA A 175 -7.68 17.04 -6.31
N ALA A 176 -8.22 16.87 -5.10
CA ALA A 176 -7.66 17.43 -3.88
C ALA A 176 -6.26 16.87 -3.58
N TYR A 177 -6.04 15.55 -3.71
CA TYR A 177 -4.73 14.94 -3.48
C TYR A 177 -3.67 15.41 -4.48
N ARG A 178 -4.04 15.59 -5.75
CA ARG A 178 -3.12 16.18 -6.75
C ARG A 178 -2.73 17.61 -6.41
N ALA A 179 -3.63 18.38 -5.82
CA ALA A 179 -3.37 19.75 -5.40
C ALA A 179 -2.50 19.85 -4.13
N LEU A 180 -2.37 18.80 -3.32
CA LEU A 180 -1.45 18.80 -2.17
C LEU A 180 0.02 18.94 -2.59
N ALA A 181 0.38 18.53 -3.82
CA ALA A 181 1.71 18.76 -4.36
C ALA A 181 2.09 20.24 -4.48
N HIS A 182 1.10 21.16 -4.63
CA HIS A 182 1.36 22.60 -4.58
C HIS A 182 1.83 23.07 -3.21
N PHE A 183 1.44 22.36 -2.16
CA PHE A 183 1.82 22.64 -0.78
C PHE A 183 3.04 21.83 -0.35
N GLY A 184 3.86 21.35 -1.30
CA GLY A 184 5.08 20.59 -0.99
C GLY A 184 4.86 19.18 -0.44
N VAL A 185 3.60 18.73 -0.31
CA VAL A 185 3.25 17.37 0.13
C VAL A 185 3.29 16.43 -1.06
N VAL A 186 4.15 15.42 -0.97
CA VAL A 186 4.26 14.38 -2.00
C VAL A 186 3.28 13.27 -1.72
N VAL A 187 2.29 13.14 -2.61
CA VAL A 187 1.43 11.97 -2.70
C VAL A 187 2.06 11.00 -3.70
N PHE A 188 2.46 9.84 -3.22
CA PHE A 188 3.03 8.80 -4.06
C PHE A 188 1.96 8.10 -4.88
N ASP A 189 2.31 7.72 -6.11
CA ASP A 189 1.48 6.83 -6.90
C ASP A 189 1.36 5.46 -6.19
N PRO A 190 0.20 4.78 -6.26
CA PRO A 190 0.05 3.45 -5.68
C PRO A 190 1.11 2.43 -6.10
N ALA A 191 1.62 2.48 -7.33
CA ALA A 191 2.71 1.62 -7.78
C ALA A 191 3.99 1.86 -6.96
N THR A 192 4.37 3.14 -6.79
CA THR A 192 5.53 3.52 -5.98
C THR A 192 5.33 3.14 -4.51
N ALA A 193 4.18 3.50 -3.94
CA ALA A 193 3.89 3.30 -2.52
C ALA A 193 3.92 1.81 -2.13
N ARG A 194 3.33 0.93 -2.96
CA ARG A 194 3.33 -0.52 -2.72
C ARG A 194 4.74 -1.08 -2.64
N ILE A 195 5.62 -0.69 -3.56
CA ILE A 195 7.00 -1.20 -3.59
C ILE A 195 7.77 -0.72 -2.36
N LEU A 196 7.63 0.55 -1.98
CA LEU A 196 8.32 1.10 -0.81
C LEU A 196 7.80 0.48 0.51
N LEU A 197 6.49 0.24 0.62
CA LEU A 197 5.90 -0.47 1.77
C LEU A 197 6.35 -1.94 1.81
N ALA A 198 6.41 -2.60 0.65
CA ALA A 198 6.93 -3.96 0.56
C ALA A 198 8.41 -4.04 0.92
N ALA A 199 9.24 -3.07 0.49
CA ALA A 199 10.64 -2.98 0.90
C ALA A 199 10.78 -2.80 2.42
N LYS A 200 9.93 -1.95 3.03
CA LYS A 200 9.91 -1.82 4.48
C LYS A 200 9.55 -3.13 5.18
N LEU A 201 8.51 -3.83 4.71
CA LEU A 201 8.14 -5.15 5.22
C LEU A 201 9.30 -6.14 5.12
N VAL A 202 9.96 -6.20 3.95
CA VAL A 202 11.12 -7.07 3.71
C VAL A 202 12.23 -6.78 4.71
N ARG A 203 12.61 -5.51 4.88
CA ARG A 203 13.63 -5.14 5.86
C ARG A 203 13.22 -5.57 7.27
N ASP A 204 11.98 -5.30 7.67
CA ASP A 204 11.53 -5.54 9.05
C ASP A 204 11.51 -7.04 9.39
N LEU A 205 11.28 -7.91 8.39
CA LEU A 205 11.36 -9.37 8.56
C LEU A 205 12.80 -9.90 8.54
N MET A 206 13.64 -9.41 7.62
CA MET A 206 15.00 -9.93 7.41
C MET A 206 16.02 -9.37 8.40
N SER A 207 15.74 -8.19 8.98
CA SER A 207 16.57 -7.52 9.96
C SER A 207 15.68 -6.85 11.02
N PRO A 208 15.07 -7.64 11.92
CA PRO A 208 14.21 -7.11 12.98
C PRO A 208 14.92 -6.01 13.76
N ALA A 209 14.22 -4.89 13.98
CA ALA A 209 14.73 -3.83 14.83
C ALA A 209 14.47 -4.17 16.30
N GLU A 210 15.39 -3.74 17.16
CA GLU A 210 15.13 -3.71 18.60
C GLU A 210 13.93 -2.80 18.90
N SER A 211 13.14 -3.17 19.90
CA SER A 211 12.07 -2.33 20.40
C SER A 211 12.66 -1.01 20.89
N PRO A 212 12.17 0.14 20.40
CA PRO A 212 12.68 1.42 20.87
C PRO A 212 12.31 1.61 22.34
N ASP A 213 13.18 2.27 23.11
CA ASP A 213 12.89 2.69 24.49
C ASP A 213 11.59 3.51 24.57
N ASN A 214 11.34 4.26 23.50
CA ASN A 214 10.22 5.14 23.38
C ASN A 214 9.17 4.60 22.38
N PRO A 215 7.99 4.15 22.83
CA PRO A 215 7.05 3.43 21.97
C PRO A 215 6.49 4.27 20.82
N GLU A 216 6.40 5.61 20.94
CA GLU A 216 5.96 6.43 19.81
C GLU A 216 6.99 6.48 18.66
N ALA A 217 8.25 6.13 18.92
CA ALA A 217 9.28 6.10 17.88
C ALA A 217 8.95 5.07 16.78
N LEU A 218 8.12 4.06 17.10
CA LEU A 218 7.58 3.11 16.12
C LEU A 218 6.80 3.79 14.99
N PHE A 219 6.17 4.93 15.27
CA PHE A 219 5.36 5.65 14.29
C PHE A 219 6.13 6.72 13.53
N SER A 220 7.21 7.25 14.11
CA SER A 220 7.95 8.40 13.57
C SER A 220 9.27 8.04 12.91
N ALA A 221 10.08 7.18 13.53
CA ALA A 221 11.47 6.96 13.09
C ALA A 221 11.56 6.37 11.67
N GLY A 222 10.62 5.51 11.30
CA GLY A 222 10.51 4.89 9.98
C GLY A 222 9.43 5.50 9.09
N ALA A 223 9.04 6.76 9.31
CA ALA A 223 7.89 7.35 8.63
C ALA A 223 8.20 7.81 7.19
N ALA A 224 7.25 7.55 6.30
CA ALA A 224 7.20 8.04 4.93
C ALA A 224 6.01 9.00 4.76
N HIS A 225 6.07 10.16 5.43
CA HIS A 225 4.91 11.06 5.59
C HIS A 225 4.74 12.08 4.46
N GLY A 226 5.52 11.99 3.38
CA GLY A 226 5.33 12.80 2.18
C GLY A 226 5.62 14.28 2.38
N GLY A 227 6.37 14.68 3.41
CA GLY A 227 6.61 16.11 3.71
C GLY A 227 5.51 16.77 4.54
N LEU A 228 4.45 16.03 4.90
CA LEU A 228 3.33 16.56 5.68
C LEU A 228 3.74 17.12 7.04
N TRP A 229 4.65 16.45 7.76
CA TRP A 229 5.07 16.87 9.10
C TRP A 229 5.98 18.09 9.11
N ARG A 230 6.55 18.45 7.96
CA ARG A 230 7.40 19.65 7.81
C ARG A 230 6.63 20.86 7.29
N GLN A 231 5.30 20.75 7.18
CA GLN A 231 4.46 21.87 6.73
C GLN A 231 4.22 22.86 7.88
N PRO A 232 4.20 24.18 7.60
CA PRO A 232 3.79 25.17 8.58
C PRO A 232 2.28 25.17 8.82
N PHE A 233 1.53 24.35 8.08
CA PHE A 233 0.07 24.28 8.12
C PHE A 233 -0.40 22.98 8.76
N ALA A 234 -1.50 23.05 9.53
CA ALA A 234 -2.18 21.86 10.01
C ALA A 234 -2.73 21.04 8.82
N PRO A 235 -2.59 19.69 8.81
CA PRO A 235 -3.03 18.84 7.69
C PRO A 235 -4.49 19.06 7.27
N ARG A 236 -5.37 19.30 8.24
CA ARG A 236 -6.81 19.54 8.01
C ARG A 236 -7.08 20.83 7.25
N SER A 237 -6.23 21.83 7.39
CA SER A 237 -6.36 23.13 6.74
C SER A 237 -5.92 23.12 5.27
N LEU A 238 -5.21 22.07 4.83
CA LEU A 238 -4.73 21.95 3.45
C LEU A 238 -5.75 21.30 2.50
N VAL A 239 -6.65 20.47 3.03
CA VAL A 239 -7.56 19.65 2.20
C VAL A 239 -8.60 20.51 1.48
N ALA A 240 -9.20 21.50 2.14
CA ALA A 240 -10.23 22.35 1.54
C ALA A 240 -9.66 23.30 0.45
N PRO A 241 -8.54 24.01 0.67
CA PRO A 241 -7.89 24.77 -0.39
C PRO A 241 -7.40 23.90 -1.56
N ALA A 242 -6.89 22.70 -1.26
CA ALA A 242 -6.47 21.74 -2.28
C ALA A 242 -7.65 21.21 -3.11
N ALA A 243 -8.78 20.90 -2.47
CA ALA A 243 -10.00 20.46 -3.16
C ALA A 243 -10.55 21.56 -4.08
N PHE A 244 -10.57 22.81 -3.61
CA PHE A 244 -11.02 23.95 -4.39
C PHE A 244 -10.13 24.21 -5.62
N SER A 245 -8.82 24.35 -5.40
CA SER A 245 -7.85 24.59 -6.47
C SER A 245 -7.76 23.42 -7.47
N GLY A 246 -7.81 22.17 -6.99
CA GLY A 246 -7.83 20.98 -7.82
C GLY A 246 -9.07 20.90 -8.72
N SER A 247 -10.24 21.25 -8.17
CA SER A 247 -11.51 21.22 -8.92
C SER A 247 -11.57 22.32 -9.99
N MET A 248 -11.08 23.53 -9.68
CA MET A 248 -10.96 24.61 -10.66
C MET A 248 -10.02 24.26 -11.81
N ARG A 249 -8.89 23.60 -11.51
CA ARG A 249 -7.96 23.14 -12.55
C ARG A 249 -8.59 22.07 -13.44
N MET A 250 -9.30 21.09 -12.86
CA MET A 250 -9.99 20.06 -13.63
C MET A 250 -11.09 20.63 -14.54
N LEU A 251 -11.85 21.64 -14.07
CA LEU A 251 -12.84 22.36 -14.87
C LEU A 251 -12.21 23.10 -16.05
N ARG A 252 -11.09 23.79 -15.81
CA ARG A 252 -10.33 24.50 -16.86
C ARG A 252 -9.71 23.54 -17.88
N ASP A 253 -9.16 22.42 -17.43
CA ASP A 253 -8.55 21.43 -18.33
C ASP A 253 -9.64 20.76 -19.20
N ARG A 254 -10.83 20.49 -18.63
CA ARG A 254 -12.01 20.02 -19.40
C ARG A 254 -12.51 21.03 -20.41
N ALA A 255 -12.57 22.31 -20.04
CA ALA A 255 -12.95 23.38 -20.96
C ALA A 255 -11.96 23.44 -22.13
N ARG A 256 -10.65 23.36 -21.86
CA ARG A 256 -9.61 23.37 -22.91
C ARG A 256 -9.62 22.13 -23.81
N SER A 257 -9.94 20.95 -23.28
CA SER A 257 -10.06 19.73 -24.10
C SER A 257 -11.35 19.69 -24.94
N GLY A 258 -12.41 20.42 -24.53
CA GLY A 258 -13.67 20.50 -25.27
C GLY A 258 -13.66 21.47 -26.46
N PHE A 259 -12.67 22.37 -26.54
CA PHE A 259 -12.50 23.32 -27.64
C PHE A 259 -11.48 22.86 -28.70
N GLY A 260 -10.95 21.62 -28.60
CA GLY A 260 -9.85 21.12 -29.44
C GLY A 260 -10.18 19.96 -30.38
N SER A 261 -11.45 19.63 -30.63
CA SER A 261 -11.86 18.56 -31.54
C SER A 261 -12.96 19.04 -32.50
N GLY A 262 -12.58 19.97 -33.38
CA GLY A 262 -13.46 20.55 -34.38
C GLY A 262 -12.67 21.29 -35.45
N GLU A 263 -11.72 20.60 -36.08
CA GLU A 263 -11.24 20.85 -37.45
C GLU A 263 -10.92 19.50 -38.10
#